data_AF-A0A6J4DYM2-F1
#
_entry.id   AF-A0A6J4DYM2-F1
#
_cell.length_a   1.000
_cell.length_b   1.000
_cell.length_c   1.000
_cell.angle_alpha   90.00
_cell.angle_beta   90.00
_cell.angle_gamma   90.00
#
_symmetry.space_group_name_H-M   'P 1'
#
loop_
_entity.id
_entity.type
_entity.pdbx_description
1 polymer ?
#
loop_
_entity_poly.entity_id
_entity_poly.type
_entity_poly.pdbx_seq_one_letter_code
_entity_poly.pdbx_strand_id
1 'polypeptide(L)'
;MALTNEDIINAVSEMSVMQVVELIKAMEEKFGVTAAAAVAAGPAVAAAAAEEQTEFNIVLTEAGDKKVNVIKVVRELTGLGLKEAKAVVDGAPGVVKEGASKEEAEAAKKALEEAGAKVELK
;
A
#
# COMPACT_ATOMS: atom_id res chain seq x y z
N MET A 1 0.39 -35.95 -26.61
CA MET A 1 -0.05 -34.76 -27.36
C MET A 1 0.54 -33.57 -26.62
N ALA A 2 1.37 -32.77 -27.29
CA ALA A 2 1.96 -31.60 -26.64
C ALA A 2 0.82 -30.61 -26.39
N LEU A 3 0.62 -30.20 -25.13
CA LEU A 3 -0.24 -29.05 -24.87
C LEU A 3 0.40 -27.88 -25.60
N THR A 4 -0.33 -27.31 -26.54
CA THR A 4 0.12 -26.10 -27.22
C THR A 4 -0.14 -24.91 -26.29
N ASN A 5 0.60 -23.82 -26.50
CA ASN A 5 0.39 -22.61 -25.72
C ASN A 5 -1.05 -22.10 -25.86
N GLU A 6 -1.69 -22.31 -27.01
CA GLU A 6 -3.09 -21.96 -27.26
C GLU A 6 -4.06 -22.79 -26.40
N ASP A 7 -3.80 -24.09 -26.22
CA ASP A 7 -4.62 -24.95 -25.36
C ASP A 7 -4.57 -24.51 -23.89
N ILE A 8 -3.40 -24.04 -23.43
CA ILE A 8 -3.21 -23.50 -22.08
C ILE A 8 -3.95 -22.17 -21.92
N ILE A 9 -3.84 -21.29 -22.91
CA ILE A 9 -4.51 -19.98 -22.90
C ILE A 9 -6.04 -20.15 -22.88
N ASN A 10 -6.57 -21.08 -23.67
CA ASN A 10 -8.01 -21.35 -23.69
C ASN A 10 -8.52 -21.94 -22.37
N ALA A 11 -7.74 -22.83 -21.74
CA ALA A 11 -8.09 -23.35 -20.42
C ALA A 11 -8.11 -22.27 -19.34
N VAL A 12 -7.19 -21.29 -19.41
CA VAL A 12 -7.13 -20.16 -18.46
C VAL A 12 -8.23 -19.13 -18.74
N SER A 13 -8.64 -18.94 -20.00
CA SER A 13 -9.69 -17.98 -20.35
C SER A 13 -11.10 -18.46 -19.99
N GLU A 14 -11.32 -19.77 -19.91
CA GLU A 14 -12.56 -20.38 -19.42
C GLU A 14 -12.65 -20.41 -17.88
N MET A 15 -11.55 -20.14 -17.17
CA MET A 15 -11.54 -20.06 -15.70
C MET A 15 -12.13 -18.74 -15.19
N SER A 16 -12.77 -18.80 -14.02
CA SER A 16 -13.17 -17.57 -13.32
C SER A 16 -11.95 -16.83 -12.79
N VAL A 17 -12.05 -15.50 -12.69
CA VAL A 17 -10.95 -14.62 -12.24
C VAL A 17 -10.33 -15.09 -10.91
N MET A 18 -11.13 -15.63 -9.98
CA MET A 18 -10.62 -16.17 -8.72
C MET A 18 -9.77 -17.43 -8.91
N GLN A 19 -10.14 -18.31 -9.82
CA GLN A 19 -9.39 -19.53 -10.13
C GLN A 19 -8.08 -19.23 -10.86
N VAL A 20 -8.05 -18.16 -11.66
CA VAL A 20 -6.81 -17.67 -12.28
C VAL A 20 -5.84 -17.15 -11.22
N VAL A 21 -6.33 -16.45 -10.20
CA VAL A 21 -5.50 -15.98 -9.07
C VAL A 21 -4.96 -17.14 -8.23
N GLU A 22 -5.75 -18.19 -8.03
CA GLU A 22 -5.30 -19.41 -7.35
C GLU A 22 -4.24 -20.17 -8.17
N LEU A 23 -4.40 -20.22 -9.50
CA LEU A 23 -3.42 -20.83 -10.40
C LEU A 23 -2.10 -20.07 -10.38
N ILE A 24 -2.12 -18.73 -10.34
CA ILE A 24 -0.93 -17.88 -10.22
C ILE A 24 -0.18 -18.20 -8.93
N LYS A 25 -0.86 -18.24 -7.78
CA LYS A 25 -0.22 -18.59 -6.49
C LYS A 25 0.38 -19.99 -6.50
N ALA A 26 -0.34 -20.97 -7.06
CA ALA A 26 0.16 -22.34 -7.18
C ALA A 26 1.39 -22.43 -8.10
N MET A 27 1.47 -21.58 -9.14
CA MET A 27 2.64 -21.49 -10.01
C MET A 27 3.83 -20.80 -9.33
N GLU A 28 3.60 -19.74 -8.54
CA GLU A 28 4.62 -19.05 -7.76
C GLU A 28 5.28 -19.99 -6.74
N GLU A 29 4.47 -20.81 -6.04
CA GLU A 29 4.96 -21.80 -5.08
C GLU A 29 5.69 -22.98 -5.75
N LYS A 30 5.15 -23.52 -6.86
CA LYS A 30 5.75 -24.69 -7.51
C LYS A 30 7.04 -24.39 -8.26
N PHE A 31 7.13 -23.21 -8.86
CA PHE A 31 8.30 -22.83 -9.65
C PHE A 31 9.25 -21.89 -8.90
N GLY A 32 8.94 -21.56 -7.64
CA GLY A 32 9.75 -20.66 -6.81
C GLY A 32 9.89 -19.27 -7.43
N VAL A 33 8.95 -18.89 -8.31
CA VAL A 33 8.95 -17.61 -9.01
C VAL A 33 8.30 -16.58 -8.10
N THR A 34 9.08 -16.06 -7.16
CA THR A 34 8.72 -14.82 -6.48
C THR A 34 9.15 -13.64 -7.35
N ALA A 35 8.30 -12.60 -7.44
CA ALA A 35 8.48 -11.42 -8.29
C ALA A 35 9.88 -10.78 -8.26
N ALA A 36 10.65 -10.97 -7.18
CA ALA A 36 12.02 -10.48 -7.04
C ALA A 36 13.00 -10.97 -8.12
N ALA A 37 12.81 -12.16 -8.70
CA ALA A 37 13.79 -12.74 -9.63
C ALA A 37 13.63 -12.28 -11.10
N ALA A 38 12.45 -11.82 -11.49
CA ALA A 38 12.16 -11.44 -12.89
C ALA A 38 12.48 -9.98 -13.23
N VAL A 39 12.65 -9.11 -12.22
CA VAL A 39 12.88 -7.66 -12.39
C VAL A 39 14.31 -7.33 -12.84
N ALA A 40 15.25 -8.29 -12.78
CA ALA A 40 16.66 -8.03 -13.09
C ALA A 40 17.01 -7.99 -14.59
N ALA A 41 16.12 -8.37 -15.51
CA ALA A 41 16.49 -8.49 -16.93
C ALA A 41 15.32 -8.25 -17.90
N GLY A 42 15.11 -7.01 -18.35
CA GLY A 42 14.33 -6.77 -19.57
C GLY A 42 13.82 -5.32 -19.76
N PRO A 43 13.93 -4.73 -20.97
CA PRO A 43 13.56 -3.34 -21.20
C PRO A 43 12.08 -3.16 -21.55
N ALA A 44 11.49 -2.16 -20.88
CA ALA A 44 10.26 -1.40 -21.11
C ALA A 44 9.31 -1.80 -22.27
N VAL A 45 8.14 -2.34 -21.92
CA VAL A 45 6.85 -2.05 -22.56
C VAL A 45 5.79 -1.95 -21.46
N ALA A 46 5.07 -0.82 -21.44
CA ALA A 46 4.14 -0.43 -20.40
C ALA A 46 2.72 -1.04 -20.57
N ALA A 47 2.02 -1.11 -19.44
CA ALA A 47 0.62 -1.49 -19.18
C ALA A 47 0.37 -3.01 -19.00
N ALA A 48 -0.04 -3.53 -17.84
CA ALA A 48 -0.64 -2.91 -16.67
C ALA A 48 0.19 -3.21 -15.42
N ALA A 49 0.76 -2.15 -14.84
CA ALA A 49 1.21 -2.14 -13.47
C ALA A 49 -0.04 -2.35 -12.58
N ALA A 50 -0.18 -3.53 -11.99
CA ALA A 50 -0.71 -3.59 -10.64
C ALA A 50 0.37 -2.88 -9.81
N GLU A 51 0.08 -1.61 -9.56
CA GLU A 51 0.95 -0.61 -8.95
C GLU A 51 1.76 -1.22 -7.81
N GLU A 52 3.09 -1.14 -7.93
CA GLU A 52 3.90 -0.96 -6.74
C GLU A 52 3.26 0.21 -6.00
N GLN A 53 2.65 -0.04 -4.84
CA GLN A 53 2.22 1.03 -3.95
C GLN A 53 3.52 1.74 -3.48
N THR A 54 4.01 2.66 -4.31
CA THR A 54 5.08 3.59 -3.98
C THR A 54 4.56 4.71 -3.08
N GLU A 55 3.24 4.72 -2.87
CA GLU A 55 2.43 5.72 -2.22
C GLU A 55 1.61 5.06 -1.09
N PHE A 56 1.89 5.47 0.15
CA PHE A 56 1.23 5.02 1.37
C PHE A 56 0.36 6.13 1.93
N ASN A 57 -0.85 5.79 2.30
CA ASN A 57 -1.77 6.64 3.01
C ASN A 57 -1.51 6.51 4.51
N ILE A 58 -1.16 7.63 5.14
CA ILE A 58 -0.96 7.71 6.58
C ILE A 58 -2.33 7.93 7.23
N VAL A 59 -2.88 6.89 7.84
CA VAL A 59 -4.20 6.92 8.48
C VAL A 59 -4.03 7.00 10.00
N LEU A 60 -4.50 8.09 10.60
CA LEU A 60 -4.60 8.21 12.05
C LEU A 60 -5.80 7.39 12.51
N THR A 61 -5.56 6.29 13.23
CA THR A 61 -6.63 5.44 13.77
C THR A 61 -7.12 5.96 15.11
N GLU A 62 -6.22 6.42 15.97
CA GLU A 62 -6.55 7.01 17.27
C GLU A 62 -5.57 8.14 17.62
N ALA A 63 -6.08 9.25 18.13
CA ALA A 63 -5.24 10.39 18.57
C ALA A 63 -4.63 10.24 19.98
N GLY A 64 -5.09 9.26 20.75
CA GLY A 64 -4.68 9.05 22.14
C GLY A 64 -4.97 10.23 23.09
N ASP A 65 -4.42 10.17 24.30
CA ASP A 65 -4.67 11.17 25.36
C ASP A 65 -3.88 12.47 25.12
N LYS A 66 -2.76 12.39 24.39
CA LYS A 66 -1.86 13.51 24.11
C LYS A 66 -2.21 14.24 22.82
N LYS A 67 -3.50 14.51 22.59
CA LYS A 67 -4.03 15.12 21.35
C LYS A 67 -3.27 16.37 20.89
N VAL A 68 -2.84 17.23 21.82
CA VAL A 68 -2.08 18.45 21.49
C VAL A 68 -0.74 18.13 20.83
N ASN A 69 -0.06 17.05 21.23
CA ASN A 69 1.19 16.62 20.63
C ASN A 69 0.97 16.03 19.24
N VAL A 70 -0.09 15.23 19.07
CA VAL A 70 -0.48 14.68 17.76
C VAL A 70 -0.87 15.80 16.80
N ILE A 71 -1.61 16.82 17.24
CA ILE A 71 -1.93 18.00 16.43
C ILE A 71 -0.67 18.73 15.98
N LYS A 72 0.36 18.85 16.81
CA LYS A 72 1.64 19.47 16.40
C LYS A 72 2.32 18.68 15.29
N VAL A 73 2.42 17.37 15.44
CA VAL A 73 3.02 16.49 14.43
C VAL A 73 2.22 16.50 13.13
N VAL A 74 0.88 16.43 13.19
CA VAL A 74 0.03 16.56 11.99
C VAL A 74 0.26 17.88 11.26
N ARG A 75 0.40 19.00 11.99
CA ARG A 75 0.71 20.30 11.38
C ARG A 75 2.09 20.33 10.72
N GLU A 76 3.09 19.71 11.32
CA GLU A 76 4.44 19.62 10.75
C GLU A 76 4.47 18.74 9.48
N LEU A 77 3.72 17.63 9.48
CA LEU A 77 3.66 16.70 8.36
C LEU A 77 2.85 17.21 7.15
N THR A 78 1.81 18.00 7.41
CA THR A 78 0.83 18.40 6.38
C THR A 78 0.84 19.90 6.06
N GLY A 79 1.46 20.72 6.91
CA GLY A 79 1.42 22.18 6.79
C GLY A 79 0.07 22.82 7.12
N LEU A 80 -0.90 22.03 7.61
CA LEU A 80 -2.25 22.52 7.92
C LEU A 80 -2.28 23.53 9.08
N GLY A 81 -3.27 24.42 9.08
CA GLY A 81 -3.54 25.35 10.16
C GLY A 81 -4.04 24.64 11.42
N LEU A 82 -4.01 25.34 12.57
CA LEU A 82 -4.40 24.75 13.87
C LEU A 82 -5.84 24.20 13.86
N LYS A 83 -6.75 24.84 13.13
CA LYS A 83 -8.15 24.42 13.03
C LYS A 83 -8.32 23.15 12.19
N GLU A 84 -7.61 23.04 11.08
CA GLU A 84 -7.68 21.89 10.16
C GLU A 84 -6.99 20.67 10.77
N ALA A 85 -5.80 20.84 11.33
CA ALA A 85 -5.10 19.75 12.01
C ALA A 85 -5.88 19.22 13.22
N LYS A 86 -6.55 20.11 13.96
CA LYS A 86 -7.45 19.69 15.04
C LYS A 86 -8.63 18.87 14.51
N ALA A 87 -9.23 19.27 13.39
CA ALA A 87 -10.32 18.52 12.77
C ALA A 87 -9.89 17.12 12.32
N VAL A 88 -8.69 16.97 11.75
CA VAL A 88 -8.12 15.67 11.36
C VAL A 88 -7.89 14.78 12.58
N VAL A 89 -7.30 15.33 13.65
CA VAL A 89 -6.99 14.56 14.87
C VAL A 89 -8.25 14.19 15.67
N ASP A 90 -9.23 15.09 15.75
CA ASP A 90 -10.52 14.81 16.41
C ASP A 90 -11.43 13.90 15.57
N GLY A 91 -11.20 13.82 14.25
CA GLY A 91 -11.96 13.00 13.31
C GLY A 91 -11.45 11.56 13.13
N ALA A 92 -10.56 11.08 14.00
CA ALA A 92 -10.01 9.72 13.90
C ALA A 92 -11.11 8.63 14.05
N PRO A 93 -11.12 7.58 13.23
CA PRO A 93 -10.10 7.26 12.21
C PRO A 93 -10.21 8.14 10.95
N GLY A 94 -9.08 8.75 10.53
CA GLY A 94 -9.02 9.71 9.43
C GLY A 94 -7.65 9.77 8.76
N VAL A 95 -7.63 10.11 7.46
CA VAL A 95 -6.39 10.19 6.68
C VAL A 95 -5.65 11.49 6.99
N VAL A 96 -4.38 11.37 7.36
CA VAL A 96 -3.49 12.50 7.66
C VAL A 96 -2.80 12.99 6.40
N LYS A 97 -2.33 12.07 5.57
CA LYS A 97 -1.65 12.38 4.31
C LYS A 97 -1.81 11.21 3.35
N GLU A 98 -2.20 11.51 2.12
CA GLU A 98 -2.31 10.53 1.03
C GLU A 98 -1.05 10.55 0.18
N GLY A 99 -0.71 9.43 -0.43
CA GLY A 99 0.37 9.39 -1.42
C GLY A 99 1.78 9.59 -0.86
N ALA A 100 2.04 9.26 0.40
CA ALA A 100 3.37 9.45 1.00
C ALA A 100 4.33 8.38 0.51
N SER A 101 5.57 8.75 0.18
CA SER A 101 6.61 7.76 -0.10
C SER A 101 6.84 6.85 1.11
N LYS A 102 7.36 5.64 0.90
CA LYS A 102 7.61 4.68 1.99
C LYS A 102 8.40 5.29 3.16
N GLU A 103 9.43 6.06 2.84
CA GLU A 103 10.29 6.72 3.82
C GLU A 103 9.53 7.81 4.60
N GLU A 104 8.72 8.62 3.91
CA GLU A 104 7.86 9.63 4.55
C GLU A 104 6.78 9.00 5.42
N ALA A 105 6.18 7.90 4.94
CA ALA A 105 5.12 7.18 5.62
C ALA A 105 5.62 6.53 6.92
N GLU A 106 6.77 5.87 6.89
CA GLU A 106 7.40 5.30 8.08
C GLU A 106 7.86 6.39 9.06
N ALA A 107 8.44 7.50 8.57
CA ALA A 107 8.83 8.62 9.41
C ALA A 107 7.62 9.30 10.08
N ALA A 108 6.53 9.51 9.33
CA ALA A 108 5.30 10.09 9.83
C ALA A 108 4.61 9.18 10.86
N LYS A 109 4.54 7.87 10.57
CA LYS A 109 4.02 6.87 11.51
C LYS A 109 4.77 6.93 12.83
N LYS A 110 6.10 6.91 12.77
CA LYS A 110 6.94 6.96 13.97
C LYS A 110 6.73 8.25 14.78
N ALA A 111 6.71 9.41 14.11
CA ALA A 111 6.50 10.69 14.78
C ALA A 111 5.12 10.79 15.45
N LEU A 112 4.08 10.27 14.79
CA LEU A 112 2.71 10.25 15.32
C LEU A 112 2.58 9.26 16.49
N GLU A 113 3.18 8.07 16.39
CA GLU A 113 3.20 7.08 17.49
C GLU A 113 3.98 7.59 18.71
N GLU A 114 5.13 8.26 18.53
CA GLU A 114 5.88 8.91 19.60
C GLU A 114 5.07 10.04 20.27
N ALA A 115 4.23 10.74 19.49
CA ALA A 115 3.30 11.74 20.02
C ALA A 115 2.11 11.14 20.79
N GLY A 116 1.92 9.82 20.72
CA GLY A 116 0.89 9.07 21.44
C GLY A 116 -0.35 8.71 20.61
N ALA A 117 -0.28 8.82 19.28
CA ALA A 117 -1.32 8.35 18.38
C ALA A 117 -1.11 6.89 17.95
N LYS A 118 -2.15 6.27 17.38
CA LYS A 118 -2.03 5.04 16.58
C LYS A 118 -2.20 5.39 15.11
N VAL A 119 -1.34 4.84 14.27
CA VAL A 119 -1.31 5.11 12.84
C VAL A 119 -1.19 3.81 12.05
N GLU A 120 -1.95 3.73 10.96
CA GLU A 120 -1.91 2.63 10.00
C GLU A 120 -1.44 3.19 8.65
N LEU A 121 -0.54 2.45 7.98
CA LEU A 121 -0.11 2.77 6.62
C LEU A 121 -0.89 1.87 5.67
N LYS A 122 -1.59 2.48 4.71
CA LYS A 122 -2.45 1.80 3.73
C LYS A 122 -2.05 2.09 2.30
#